data_AF-A0A426Y1P7-F1
#
_entry.id   AF-A0A426Y1P7-F1
#
_cell.length_a   1.000
_cell.length_b   1.000
_cell.length_c   1.000
_cell.angle_alpha   90.00
_cell.angle_beta   90.00
_cell.angle_gamma   90.00
#
_symmetry.space_group_name_H-M   'P 1'
#
loop_
_entity.id
_entity.type
_entity.pdbx_description
1 polymer ?
#
loop_
_entity_poly.entity_id
_entity_poly.type
_entity_poly.pdbx_seq_one_letter_code
_entity_poly.pdbx_strand_id
1 'polypeptide(L)'
;MKAARLVGWIPDPAKNTYPKTSHVGFGLVLGSDGKRFRTRSSEVVRLVELLDEAKSRSKAELKKRLEDNGMLMVWLFPFGLFILHL
;
A
#
# COMPACT_ATOMS: atom_id res chain seq x y z
N MET A 1 4.03 -4.21 28.83
CA MET A 1 4.08 -5.64 29.18
C MET A 1 4.45 -5.95 30.64
N LYS A 2 5.19 -5.08 31.36
CA LYS A 2 5.56 -5.32 32.77
C LYS A 2 4.35 -5.45 33.71
N ALA A 3 3.33 -4.60 33.55
CA ALA A 3 2.11 -4.64 34.37
C ALA A 3 1.33 -5.96 34.26
N ALA A 4 1.11 -6.46 33.03
CA ALA A 4 0.40 -7.73 32.81
C ALA A 4 1.12 -8.95 33.42
N ARG A 5 2.46 -8.90 33.51
CA ARG A 5 3.25 -9.93 34.22
C ARG A 5 3.08 -9.87 35.73
N LEU A 6 2.98 -8.67 36.30
CA LEU A 6 2.82 -8.50 37.75
C LEU A 6 1.52 -9.12 38.27
N VAL A 7 0.47 -9.13 37.46
CA VAL A 7 -0.84 -9.75 37.80
C VAL A 7 -1.00 -11.17 37.26
N GLY A 8 0.07 -11.77 36.73
CA GLY A 8 0.08 -13.17 36.28
C GLY A 8 -0.66 -13.46 34.97
N TRP A 9 -1.05 -12.44 34.19
CA TRP A 9 -1.79 -12.62 32.94
C TRP A 9 -0.92 -13.10 31.77
N ILE A 10 0.39 -12.85 31.84
CA ILE A 10 1.35 -13.29 30.82
C ILE A 10 2.49 -14.01 31.54
N PRO A 11 2.91 -15.20 31.09
CA PRO A 11 4.01 -15.93 31.69
C PRO A 11 5.32 -15.14 31.63
N ASP A 12 6.22 -15.46 32.56
CA ASP A 12 7.56 -14.91 32.59
C ASP A 12 8.31 -15.33 31.31
N PRO A 13 8.87 -14.39 30.51
CA PRO A 13 9.62 -14.73 29.30
C PRO A 13 10.82 -15.66 29.54
N ALA A 14 11.36 -15.72 30.76
CA ALA A 14 12.45 -16.64 31.11
C ALA A 14 11.97 -18.09 31.29
N LYS A 15 10.68 -18.28 31.63
CA LYS A 15 10.06 -19.60 31.70
C LYS A 15 9.59 -19.91 30.28
N ASN A 16 10.07 -21.02 29.69
CA ASN A 16 9.73 -21.43 28.31
C ASN A 16 8.27 -21.91 28.22
N THR A 17 7.33 -21.03 28.57
CA THR A 17 5.91 -21.24 28.74
C THR A 17 5.17 -20.26 27.84
N TYR A 18 4.07 -20.70 27.23
CA TYR A 18 3.28 -19.92 26.29
C TYR A 18 2.07 -19.26 26.98
N PRO A 19 1.56 -18.12 26.46
CA PRO A 19 1.97 -17.44 25.22
C PRO A 19 3.18 -16.49 25.36
N LYS A 20 4.01 -16.43 24.30
CA LYS A 20 5.11 -15.46 24.17
C LYS A 20 4.59 -14.14 23.60
N THR A 21 5.02 -13.02 24.14
CA THR A 21 4.59 -11.68 23.69
C THR A 21 5.78 -10.81 23.31
N SER A 22 5.75 -10.23 22.11
CA SER A 22 6.77 -9.28 21.64
C SER A 22 6.09 -8.01 21.11
N HIS A 23 6.70 -6.85 21.36
CA HIS A 23 6.24 -5.57 20.80
C HIS A 23 7.04 -5.28 19.52
N VAL A 24 6.34 -5.27 18.39
CA VAL A 24 6.92 -4.88 17.09
C VAL A 24 6.55 -3.43 16.82
N GLY A 25 7.49 -2.53 17.14
CA GLY A 25 7.30 -1.09 16.91
C GLY A 25 7.48 -0.72 15.44
N PHE A 26 6.79 0.33 15.00
CA PHE A 26 7.00 0.98 13.71
C PHE A 26 7.04 2.50 13.88
N GLY A 27 7.72 3.19 12.96
CA GLY A 27 7.91 4.63 12.99
C GLY A 27 6.71 5.43 12.47
N LEU A 28 6.87 6.76 12.38
CA LEU A 28 5.88 7.62 11.78
C LEU A 28 5.98 7.61 10.26
N VAL A 29 4.83 7.66 9.59
CA VAL A 29 4.76 7.91 8.15
C VAL A 29 4.88 9.42 7.91
N LEU A 30 5.88 9.81 7.13
CA LEU A 30 6.19 11.20 6.82
C LEU A 30 5.78 11.54 5.38
N GLY A 31 5.36 12.78 5.15
CA GLY A 31 5.18 13.34 3.81
C GLY A 31 6.50 13.71 3.15
N SER A 32 6.44 14.19 1.91
CA SER A 32 7.61 14.70 1.17
C SER A 32 8.26 15.92 1.83
N ASP A 33 7.55 16.57 2.75
CA ASP A 33 8.01 17.71 3.55
C ASP A 33 8.70 17.28 4.87
N GLY A 34 8.82 15.98 5.13
CA GLY A 34 9.39 15.43 6.37
C GLY A 34 8.50 15.57 7.59
N LYS A 35 7.28 16.10 7.45
CA LYS A 35 6.29 16.21 8.54
C LYS A 35 5.37 15.00 8.54
N ARG A 36 4.59 14.83 9.62
CA ARG A 36 3.61 13.72 9.70
C ARG A 36 2.68 13.78 8.49
N PHE A 37 2.53 12.64 7.81
CA PHE A 37 1.62 12.49 6.68
C PHE A 37 0.18 12.82 7.10
N ARG A 38 -0.35 13.91 6.54
CA ARG A 38 -1.69 14.46 6.78
C ARG A 38 -2.18 15.18 5.52
N THR A 39 -3.48 15.45 5.45
CA THR A 39 -4.03 16.31 4.38
C THR A 39 -3.52 17.74 4.55
N ARG A 40 -3.67 18.57 3.49
CA ARG A 40 -3.38 20.01 3.55
C ARG A 40 -4.25 20.75 4.59
N SER A 41 -5.42 20.22 4.94
CA SER A 41 -6.30 20.71 6.02
C SER A 41 -5.86 20.28 7.43
N SER A 42 -4.71 19.60 7.57
CA SER A 42 -4.22 19.03 8.84
C SER A 42 -5.06 17.86 9.39
N GLU A 43 -5.98 17.32 8.59
CA GLU A 43 -6.79 16.17 8.93
C GLU A 43 -6.05 14.85 8.63
N VAL A 44 -6.52 13.77 9.26
CA VAL A 44 -6.02 12.42 8.98
C VAL A 44 -6.49 12.02 7.58
N VAL A 45 -5.55 11.62 6.72
CA VAL A 45 -5.87 11.10 5.38
C VAL A 45 -6.67 9.80 5.53
N ARG A 46 -7.81 9.71 4.86
CA ARG A 46 -8.60 8.48 4.88
C ARG A 46 -7.89 7.40 4.07
N LEU A 47 -7.77 6.20 4.63
CA LEU A 47 -7.11 5.09 3.94
C LEU A 47 -7.76 4.79 2.58
N VAL A 48 -9.09 4.94 2.47
CA VAL A 48 -9.82 4.78 1.20
C VAL A 48 -9.29 5.75 0.13
N GLU A 49 -9.15 7.03 0.46
CA GLU A 49 -8.64 8.03 -0.48
C GLU A 49 -7.19 7.75 -0.88
N LEU A 50 -6.37 7.29 0.06
CA LEU A 50 -4.99 6.89 -0.21
C LEU A 50 -4.93 5.73 -1.22
N LEU A 51 -5.78 4.73 -1.06
CA LEU A 51 -5.85 3.57 -1.94
C LEU A 51 -6.42 3.93 -3.32
N ASP A 52 -7.41 4.82 -3.38
CA ASP A 52 -7.99 5.29 -4.64
C ASP A 52 -6.96 6.08 -5.46
N GLU A 53 -6.19 6.96 -4.80
CA GLU A 53 -5.11 7.70 -5.45
C GLU A 53 -4.01 6.76 -5.96
N ALA A 54 -3.61 5.77 -5.14
CA ALA A 54 -2.63 4.76 -5.54
C ALA A 54 -3.11 3.98 -6.77
N LYS A 55 -4.37 3.51 -6.76
CA LYS A 55 -4.99 2.80 -7.89
C LYS A 55 -5.02 3.66 -9.15
N SER A 56 -5.42 4.92 -9.04
CA SER A 56 -5.49 5.87 -10.15
C SER A 56 -4.11 6.06 -10.79
N ARG A 57 -3.08 6.33 -9.98
CA ARG A 57 -1.69 6.50 -10.45
C ARG A 57 -1.14 5.25 -11.09
N SER A 58 -1.34 4.08 -10.48
CA SER A 58 -0.91 2.81 -11.06
C SER A 58 -1.57 2.53 -12.41
N LYS A 59 -2.88 2.79 -12.54
CA LYS A 59 -3.60 2.62 -13.81
C LYS A 59 -3.07 3.55 -14.90
N ALA A 60 -2.83 4.82 -14.57
CA ALA A 60 -2.30 5.80 -15.51
C ALA A 60 -0.91 5.40 -16.03
N GLU A 61 -0.02 4.97 -15.12
CA GLU A 61 1.32 4.50 -15.47
C GLU A 61 1.30 3.24 -16.35
N LEU A 62 0.41 2.29 -16.05
CA LEU A 62 0.25 1.09 -16.90
C LEU A 62 -0.23 1.43 -18.31
N LYS A 63 -1.22 2.33 -18.43
CA LYS A 63 -1.73 2.78 -19.73
C LYS A 63 -0.62 3.44 -20.56
N LYS A 64 0.14 4.33 -19.93
CA LYS A 64 1.29 5.00 -20.56
C LYS A 64 2.31 3.98 -21.09
N ARG A 65 2.71 3.01 -20.28
CA ARG A 65 3.66 1.96 -20.70
C ARG A 65 3.13 1.08 -21.84
N LEU A 66 1.83 0.83 -21.88
CA LEU A 66 1.19 0.07 -22.96
C LEU A 66 1.15 0.88 -24.26
N GLU A 67 0.97 2.21 -24.18
CA GLU A 67 1.04 3.12 -25.34
C GLU A 67 2.48 3.21 -25.86
N ASP A 68 3.45 3.47 -24.96
CA ASP A 68 4.87 3.62 -25.31
C ASP A 68 5.47 2.36 -25.96
N ASN A 69 5.00 1.16 -25.57
CA ASN A 69 5.47 -0.11 -26.14
C ASN A 69 4.58 -0.64 -27.27
N GLY A 70 3.61 0.15 -27.77
CA GLY A 70 2.71 -0.23 -28.87
C GLY A 70 1.71 -1.36 -28.56
N MET A 71 1.69 -1.86 -27.32
CA MET A 71 0.85 -2.97 -26.88
C MET A 71 -0.63 -2.56 -26.70
N LEU A 72 -0.92 -1.26 -26.55
CA LEU A 72 -2.29 -0.79 -26.39
C LEU A 72 -3.15 -1.08 -27.64
N MET A 73 -2.54 -1.02 -28.83
CA MET A 73 -3.20 -1.38 -30.09
C MET A 73 -3.44 -2.88 -30.21
N VAL A 74 -2.53 -3.71 -29.69
CA VAL A 74 -2.66 -5.17 -29.64
C VAL A 74 -3.80 -5.60 -28.70
N TRP A 75 -4.02 -4.85 -27.61
CA TRP A 75 -5.10 -5.11 -26.65
C TRP A 75 -6.48 -4.63 -27.13
N LEU A 76 -6.55 -3.48 -27.81
CA LEU A 76 -7.81 -2.95 -28.35
C LEU A 76 -8.24 -3.65 -29.65
N PHE A 77 -7.27 -4.21 -30.40
CA PHE A 77 -7.51 -4.97 -31.62
C PHE A 77 -6.76 -6.30 -31.57
N PRO A 78 -7.24 -7.28 -30.77
CA PRO A 78 -6.58 -8.58 -30.62
C PRO A 78 -6.62 -9.43 -31.89
N PHE A 79 -7.53 -9.10 -32.82
CA PHE A 79 -7.60 -9.67 -34.15
C PHE A 79 -7.25 -8.56 -35.13
N GLY A 80 -6.04 -8.61 -35.69
CA GLY A 80 -5.62 -7.66 -36.71
C GLY A 80 -6.66 -7.63 -37.83
N LEU A 81 -7.41 -6.52 -37.92
CA LEU A 81 -8.31 -6.28 -39.03
C LEU A 81 -7.42 -5.89 -40.22
N PHE A 82 -6.94 -6.92 -40.91
CA PHE A 82 -6.62 -6.83 -42.31
C PHE A 82 -7.83 -6.24 -43.04
N ILE A 83 -7.54 -5.37 -44.03
CA ILE A 83 -8.45 -4.78 -45.02
C ILE A 83 -9.10 -3.48 -44.52
N LEU A 84 -8.78 -2.29 -45.05
CA LEU A 84 -9.17 -1.76 -46.38
C LEU A 84 -8.39 -0.42 -46.58
N HIS A 85 -7.73 -0.02 -47.68
CA HIS A 85 -8.05 0.00 -49.12
C HIS A 85 -6.74 0.23 -49.92
N LEU A 86 -6.68 -0.27 -51.17
CA LEU A 86 -5.90 0.34 -52.26
C LEU A 86 -6.29 1.82 -52.46
#